data_AF-H9CNN9-F1
#
_entry.id   AF-H9CNN9-F1
#
_cell.length_a   1.000
_cell.length_b   1.000
_cell.length_c   1.000
_cell.angle_alpha   90.00
_cell.angle_beta   90.00
_cell.angle_gamma   90.00
#
_symmetry.space_group_name_H-M   'P 1'
#
loop_
_entity.id
_entity.type
_entity.pdbx_description
1 polymer ?
#
loop_
_entity_poly.entity_id
_entity_poly.type
_entity_poly.pdbx_seq_one_letter_code
_entity_poly.pdbx_strand_id
1 'polypeptide(L)'
;MLYEKFSSSFKETNPQFFSVHDCFGTTTKVFVLKTMLASVYTDIYSSDLYLYKFDKNILDLIENNSNYRLDREKRTLEMDNHTYHIHDIVWVMNKKHASPITIKKINS
;
A
#
# COMPACT_ATOMS: atom_id res chain seq x y z
N MET A 1 -12.87 3.44 1.91
CA MET A 1 -12.05 3.13 3.10
C MET A 1 -11.56 4.36 3.87
N LEU A 2 -10.73 5.26 3.30
CA LEU A 2 -10.22 6.43 4.03
C LEU A 2 -11.31 7.48 4.34
N TYR A 3 -12.10 7.87 3.33
CA TYR A 3 -13.21 8.81 3.50
C TYR A 3 -14.28 8.30 4.46
N GLU A 4 -14.61 7.00 4.40
CA GLU A 4 -15.60 6.37 5.30
C GLU A 4 -15.10 6.35 6.75
N LYS A 5 -13.83 5.97 6.96
CA LYS A 5 -13.20 6.08 8.27
C LYS A 5 -13.20 7.54 8.76
N PHE A 6 -12.87 8.50 7.90
CA PHE A 6 -12.80 9.92 8.27
C PHE A 6 -14.17 10.47 8.64
N SER A 7 -15.17 10.24 7.79
CA SER A 7 -16.56 10.65 8.02
C SER A 7 -17.12 10.07 9.34
N SER A 8 -16.88 8.78 9.62
CA SER A 8 -17.35 8.15 10.87
C SER A 8 -16.69 8.69 12.14
N SER A 9 -15.53 9.34 12.04
CA SER A 9 -14.83 9.97 13.17
C SER A 9 -15.37 11.36 13.53
N PHE A 10 -16.19 11.97 12.67
CA PHE A 10 -16.74 13.31 12.87
C PHE A 10 -18.26 13.27 12.74
N LYS A 11 -18.94 12.88 13.84
CA LYS A 11 -20.41 12.75 13.88
C LYS A 11 -21.17 14.08 13.93
N GLU A 12 -20.52 15.21 14.22
CA GLU A 12 -21.22 16.47 14.55
C GLU A 12 -20.84 17.69 13.70
N THR A 13 -19.77 17.61 12.92
CA THR A 13 -19.34 18.70 12.02
C THR A 13 -18.84 18.04 10.77
N ASN A 14 -19.53 18.18 9.62
CA ASN A 14 -19.09 17.65 8.33
C ASN A 14 -17.69 18.21 8.02
N PRO A 15 -16.60 17.47 8.31
CA PRO A 15 -15.27 18.00 8.10
C PRO A 15 -15.03 17.96 6.59
N GLN A 16 -14.65 19.09 6.01
CA GLN A 16 -14.26 19.06 4.60
C GLN A 16 -12.94 18.31 4.52
N PHE A 17 -12.96 17.22 3.77
CA PHE A 17 -11.81 16.41 3.42
C PHE A 17 -11.56 16.58 1.94
N PHE A 18 -10.33 16.90 1.57
CA PHE A 18 -9.90 17.05 0.19
C PHE A 18 -8.68 16.18 -0.04
N SER A 19 -8.60 15.54 -1.20
CA SER A 19 -7.44 14.75 -1.57
C SER A 19 -7.11 14.95 -3.04
N VAL A 20 -5.83 15.22 -3.33
CA VAL A 20 -5.27 15.24 -4.69
C VAL A 20 -4.09 14.28 -4.69
N HIS A 21 -4.26 13.12 -5.31
CA HIS A 21 -3.27 12.03 -5.29
C HIS A 21 -2.87 11.64 -3.85
N ASP A 22 -1.63 11.97 -3.46
CA ASP A 22 -1.01 11.72 -2.17
C ASP A 22 -1.12 12.91 -1.19
N CYS A 23 -1.68 14.02 -1.63
CA CYS A 23 -1.87 15.23 -0.83
C CYS A 23 -3.27 15.23 -0.19
N PHE A 24 -3.32 15.39 1.14
CA PHE A 24 -4.57 15.40 1.90
C PHE A 24 -4.75 16.73 2.64
N GLY A 25 -5.91 17.36 2.44
CA GLY A 25 -6.31 18.59 3.10
C GLY A 25 -7.55 18.38 3.96
N THR A 26 -7.61 19.09 5.08
CA THR A 26 -8.84 19.16 5.88
C THR A 26 -9.02 20.53 6.49
N THR A 27 -10.27 20.98 6.64
CA THR A 27 -10.59 22.26 7.27
C THR A 27 -10.47 22.24 8.79
N THR A 28 -10.40 21.06 9.44
CA THR A 28 -10.26 20.96 10.90
C THR A 28 -9.38 19.78 11.33
N LYS A 29 -8.68 19.93 12.47
CA LYS A 29 -7.97 18.86 13.20
C LYS A 29 -6.99 18.02 12.35
N VAL A 30 -5.96 18.67 11.80
CA VAL A 30 -4.84 18.04 11.04
C VAL A 30 -4.26 16.80 11.75
N PHE A 31 -4.15 16.84 13.08
CA PHE A 31 -3.67 15.70 13.87
C PHE A 31 -4.54 14.44 13.71
N VAL A 32 -5.86 14.59 13.68
CA VAL A 32 -6.82 13.48 13.49
C VAL A 32 -6.68 12.91 12.09
N LEU A 33 -6.54 13.77 11.07
CA LEU A 33 -6.28 13.33 9.69
C LEU A 33 -4.97 12.53 9.59
N LYS A 34 -3.88 13.02 10.19
CA LYS A 34 -2.59 12.31 10.23
C LYS A 34 -2.70 10.94 10.89
N THR A 35 -3.33 10.89 12.06
CA THR A 35 -3.52 9.65 12.82
C THR A 35 -4.36 8.64 12.04
N MET A 36 -5.40 9.13 11.36
CA MET A 36 -6.25 8.30 10.54
C MET A 36 -5.53 7.77 9.30
N LEU A 37 -4.81 8.63 8.57
CA LEU A 37 -3.99 8.21 7.43
C LEU A 37 -3.02 7.11 7.86
N ALA A 38 -2.30 7.32 8.97
CA ALA A 38 -1.39 6.33 9.52
C ALA A 38 -2.11 5.00 9.84
N SER A 39 -3.27 5.05 10.49
CA SER A 39 -4.07 3.86 10.79
C SER A 39 -4.55 3.15 9.52
N VAL A 40 -5.07 3.87 8.53
CA VAL A 40 -5.57 3.26 7.29
C VAL A 40 -4.44 2.61 6.50
N TYR A 41 -3.30 3.28 6.34
CA TYR A 41 -2.16 2.67 5.67
C TYR A 41 -1.60 1.49 6.45
N THR A 42 -1.54 1.58 7.78
CA THR A 42 -1.12 0.45 8.63
C THR A 42 -2.05 -0.74 8.44
N ASP A 43 -3.37 -0.54 8.46
CA ASP A 43 -4.34 -1.63 8.29
C ASP A 43 -4.24 -2.28 6.91
N ILE A 44 -4.05 -1.50 5.84
CA ILE A 44 -3.87 -2.02 4.48
C ILE A 44 -2.59 -2.86 4.40
N TYR A 45 -1.45 -2.29 4.83
CA TYR A 45 -0.14 -2.91 4.66
C TYR A 45 0.21 -3.94 5.76
N SER A 46 -0.57 -4.05 6.82
CA SER A 46 -0.46 -5.14 7.81
C SER A 46 -1.37 -6.32 7.49
N SER A 47 -2.23 -6.20 6.49
CA SER A 47 -3.13 -7.27 6.07
C SER A 47 -2.42 -8.19 5.08
N ASP A 48 -1.93 -9.33 5.57
CA ASP A 48 -1.30 -10.37 4.74
C ASP A 48 -2.22 -10.75 3.57
N LEU A 49 -3.53 -10.87 3.81
CA LEU A 49 -4.51 -11.19 2.77
C LEU A 49 -4.55 -10.14 1.65
N TYR A 50 -4.52 -8.85 2.01
CA TYR A 50 -4.44 -7.78 1.03
C TYR A 50 -3.15 -7.86 0.23
N LEU A 51 -2.02 -8.06 0.92
CA LEU A 51 -0.70 -8.12 0.30
C LEU A 51 -0.57 -9.30 -0.67
N TYR A 52 -1.04 -10.50 -0.30
CA TYR A 52 -1.09 -11.65 -1.20
C TYR A 52 -2.01 -11.43 -2.40
N LYS A 53 -3.17 -10.78 -2.19
CA LYS A 53 -4.09 -10.45 -3.28
C LYS A 53 -3.48 -9.41 -4.23
N PHE A 54 -2.80 -8.42 -3.69
CA PHE A 54 -2.11 -7.39 -4.45
C PHE A 54 -0.99 -7.99 -5.31
N ASP A 55 -0.15 -8.85 -4.71
CA ASP A 55 0.90 -9.59 -5.40
C ASP A 55 0.35 -10.43 -6.56
N LYS A 56 -0.73 -11.19 -6.30
CA LYS A 56 -1.43 -11.96 -7.35
C LYS A 56 -1.92 -11.05 -8.47
N ASN A 57 -2.57 -9.94 -8.14
CA ASN A 57 -3.12 -9.01 -9.14
C ASN A 57 -2.03 -8.40 -10.04
N ILE A 58 -0.83 -8.15 -9.51
CA ILE A 58 0.31 -7.69 -10.31
C ILE A 58 0.69 -8.75 -11.35
N LEU A 59 0.84 -10.00 -10.92
CA LEU A 59 1.17 -11.11 -11.84
C LEU A 59 0.08 -11.30 -12.89
N ASP A 60 -1.19 -11.25 -12.48
CA ASP A 60 -2.34 -11.33 -13.38
C ASP A 60 -2.33 -10.18 -14.41
N LEU A 61 -1.99 -8.94 -14.01
CA LEU A 61 -1.90 -7.80 -14.92
C LEU A 61 -0.75 -7.96 -15.94
N ILE A 62 0.40 -8.46 -15.48
CA ILE A 62 1.56 -8.69 -16.34
C ILE A 62 1.28 -9.78 -17.37
N GLU A 63 0.66 -10.88 -16.95
CA GLU A 63 0.32 -12.01 -17.82
C GLU A 63 -0.71 -11.64 -18.90
N ASN A 64 -1.60 -10.69 -18.61
CA ASN A 64 -2.57 -10.17 -19.58
C ASN A 64 -1.94 -9.24 -20.64
N ASN A 65 -0.65 -8.93 -20.55
CA ASN A 65 0.05 -8.11 -21.52
C ASN A 65 0.84 -8.98 -22.51
N SER A 66 0.53 -8.86 -23.80
CA SER A 66 1.11 -9.68 -24.87
C SER A 66 2.60 -9.44 -25.11
N ASN A 67 3.18 -8.36 -24.57
CA ASN A 67 4.57 -7.98 -24.83
C ASN A 67 5.56 -8.70 -23.92
N TYR A 68 5.08 -9.46 -22.94
CA TYR A 68 5.93 -10.09 -21.93
C TYR A 68 5.62 -11.58 -21.81
N ARG A 69 6.62 -12.36 -21.40
CA ARG A 69 6.41 -13.76 -20.97
C ARG A 69 6.69 -13.87 -19.49
N LEU A 70 5.66 -14.20 -18.71
CA LEU A 70 5.75 -14.38 -17.27
C LEU A 70 5.92 -15.87 -16.94
N ASP A 71 6.98 -16.21 -16.22
CA ASP A 71 7.07 -17.47 -15.48
C ASP A 71 6.69 -17.19 -14.02
N ARG A 72 5.47 -17.60 -13.64
CA ARG A 72 4.91 -17.36 -12.29
C ARG A 72 5.67 -18.10 -11.20
N GLU A 73 6.20 -19.29 -11.50
CA GLU A 73 6.89 -20.13 -10.50
C GLU A 73 8.28 -19.57 -10.19
N LYS A 74 9.02 -19.20 -11.24
CA LYS A 74 10.34 -18.58 -11.09
C LYS A 74 10.28 -17.09 -10.80
N ARG A 75 9.10 -16.48 -10.91
CA ARG A 75 8.86 -15.04 -10.85
C ARG A 75 9.80 -14.26 -11.76
N THR A 76 9.88 -14.69 -13.01
CA THR A 76 10.70 -14.02 -14.03
C THR A 76 9.84 -13.48 -15.15
N LEU A 77 10.18 -12.27 -15.59
CA LEU A 77 9.57 -11.59 -16.71
C LEU A 77 10.57 -11.52 -17.86
N GLU A 78 10.23 -12.05 -19.02
CA GLU A 78 11.01 -11.88 -20.24
C GLU A 78 10.41 -10.75 -21.09
N MET A 79 11.24 -9.76 -21.42
CA MET A 79 10.90 -8.62 -22.26
C MET A 79 12.16 -8.21 -23.03
N ASP A 80 12.06 -8.04 -24.36
CA ASP A 80 13.15 -7.55 -25.21
C ASP A 80 14.51 -8.26 -25.00
N ASN A 81 14.50 -9.59 -24.93
CA ASN A 81 15.66 -10.44 -24.63
C ASN A 81 16.32 -10.22 -23.25
N HIS A 82 15.66 -9.50 -22.35
CA HIS A 82 16.07 -9.34 -20.96
C HIS A 82 15.15 -10.14 -20.03
N THR A 83 15.72 -10.70 -18.98
CA THR A 83 14.98 -11.38 -17.92
C THR A 83 15.04 -10.55 -16.65
N TYR A 84 13.88 -10.18 -16.12
CA TYR A 84 13.74 -9.44 -14.88
C TYR A 84 13.19 -10.36 -13.79
N HIS A 85 13.74 -10.26 -12.58
CA HIS A 85 13.21 -10.95 -11.42
C HIS A 85 12.17 -10.09 -10.70
N ILE A 86 11.01 -10.68 -10.43
CA ILE A 86 9.93 -10.05 -9.66
C ILE A 86 10.06 -10.55 -8.22
N HIS A 87 10.24 -9.62 -7.28
CA HIS A 87 10.27 -9.95 -5.86
C HIS A 87 8.90 -10.46 -5.40
N ASP A 88 8.92 -11.44 -4.49
CA ASP A 88 7.69 -11.91 -3.86
C ASP A 88 7.33 -11.12 -2.62
N ILE A 89 6.06 -11.21 -2.25
CA ILE A 89 5.58 -10.52 -1.05
C ILE A 89 6.26 -11.06 0.20
N VAL A 90 6.71 -12.33 0.21
CA VAL A 90 7.44 -12.92 1.33
C VAL A 90 8.81 -12.28 1.50
N TRP A 91 9.49 -11.90 0.42
CA TRP A 91 10.75 -11.14 0.42
C TRP A 91 10.55 -9.75 1.00
N VAL A 92 9.44 -9.07 0.67
CA VAL A 92 9.07 -7.76 1.23
C VAL A 92 8.66 -7.87 2.70
N MET A 93 7.91 -8.92 3.07
CA MET A 93 7.46 -9.19 4.44
C MET A 93 8.56 -9.79 5.33
N ASN A 94 9.69 -10.20 4.77
CA ASN A 94 10.74 -10.91 5.49
C ASN A 94 11.40 -10.00 6.55
N LYS A 95 10.99 -10.25 7.79
CA LYS A 95 11.37 -9.62 9.07
C LYS A 95 12.86 -9.62 9.44
N LYS A 96 13.78 -10.10 8.58
CA LYS A 96 15.24 -10.07 8.88
C LYS A 96 15.92 -8.73 8.60
N HIS A 97 15.32 -7.86 7.77
CA HIS A 97 15.93 -6.57 7.38
C HIS A 97 15.12 -5.32 7.74
N ALA A 98 13.91 -5.47 8.27
CA ALA A 98 13.24 -4.35 8.94
C ALA A 98 13.96 -4.09 10.27
N SER A 99 15.08 -3.36 10.20
CA SER A 99 15.80 -2.91 11.38
C SER A 99 14.82 -2.22 12.32
N PRO A 100 14.84 -2.54 13.64
CA PRO A 100 14.06 -1.82 14.64
C PRO A 100 14.28 -0.30 14.60
N ILE A 101 15.37 0.15 13.97
CA ILE A 101 15.74 1.55 13.76
C ILE A 101 14.77 2.27 12.79
N THR A 102 14.13 1.57 11.85
CA THR A 102 13.24 2.18 10.84
C THR A 102 11.89 2.58 11.44
N ILE A 103 11.46 1.94 12.53
CA ILE A 103 10.28 2.37 13.29
C ILE A 103 10.72 3.46 14.29
N LYS A 104 11.16 4.61 13.77
CA LYS A 104 11.20 5.82 14.59
C LYS A 104 9.77 6.25 14.82
N LYS A 105 9.33 6.09 16.07
CA LYS A 105 8.14 6.70 16.65
C LYS A 105 8.07 8.15 16.13
N ILE A 106 7.06 8.45 15.31
CA ILE A 106 6.71 9.85 15.01
C ILE A 106 6.17 10.39 16.34
N ASN A 107 7.05 11.02 17.13
CA ASN A 107 6.60 11.74 18.30
C ASN A 107 5.73 12.90 17.82
N SER A 108 4.53 12.90 18.40
CA SER A 108 3.43 13.87 18.33
C SER A 108 3.85 15.32 18.26
#